data_AF-A0A954FI08-F1
#
_entry.id   AF-A0A954FI08-F1
#
_cell.length_a   1.000
_cell.length_b   1.000
_cell.length_c   1.000
_cell.angle_alpha   90.00
_cell.angle_beta   90.00
_cell.angle_gamma   90.00
#
_symmetry.space_group_name_H-M   'P 1'
#
loop_
_entity.id
_entity.type
_entity.pdbx_description
1 polymer ?
#
loop_
_entity_poly.entity_id
_entity_poly.type
_entity_poly.pdbx_seq_one_letter_code
_entity_poly.pdbx_strand_id
1 'polypeptide(L)'
;HCQTLHGAPLIMRYEGLDRNAEYKIKLVEFGRFGSTIDLTADDKFLIHGPRRTEVPIWPIEYEIPPAATEDGRLELKWGLVEGRGTQVAEVWLIKKSSDQ
;
A
#
# COMPACT_ATOMS: atom_id res chain seq x y z
N HIS A 1 -3.44 8.20 -9.80
CA HIS A 1 -3.99 8.90 -8.61
C HIS A 1 -5.37 8.36 -8.26
N CYS A 2 -5.53 7.90 -7.02
CA CYS A 2 -6.77 7.40 -6.44
C CYS A 2 -7.02 8.08 -5.09
N GLN A 3 -8.29 8.28 -4.73
CA GLN A 3 -8.65 8.86 -3.44
C GLN A 3 -9.96 8.27 -2.90
N THR A 4 -10.07 8.25 -1.57
CA THR A 4 -11.34 7.99 -0.86
C THR A 4 -11.64 9.10 0.12
N LEU A 5 -12.93 9.30 0.40
CA LEU A 5 -13.44 10.33 1.32
C LEU A 5 -14.30 9.67 2.42
N HIS A 6 -14.64 10.44 3.45
CA HIS A 6 -15.53 10.02 4.53
C HIS A 6 -15.09 8.76 5.30
N GLY A 7 -13.77 8.51 5.37
CA GLY A 7 -13.20 7.38 6.10
C GLY A 7 -13.34 6.02 5.42
N ALA A 8 -13.90 5.96 4.20
CA ALA A 8 -13.90 4.73 3.41
C ALA A 8 -12.46 4.33 3.07
N PRO A 9 -12.08 3.05 3.22
CA PRO A 9 -10.73 2.61 2.89
C PRO A 9 -10.50 2.65 1.38
N LEU A 10 -9.26 2.92 0.97
CA LEU A 10 -8.83 2.70 -0.41
C LEU A 10 -8.34 1.25 -0.52
N ILE A 11 -8.93 0.48 -1.42
CA ILE A 11 -8.62 -0.94 -1.63
C ILE A 11 -8.09 -1.12 -3.05
N MET A 12 -6.95 -1.79 -3.19
CA MET A 12 -6.40 -2.24 -4.48
C MET A 12 -6.24 -3.75 -4.46
N ARG A 13 -6.77 -4.42 -5.49
CA ARG A 13 -6.71 -5.87 -5.64
C ARG A 13 -5.83 -6.23 -6.82
N TYR A 14 -4.87 -7.12 -6.58
CA TYR A 14 -4.02 -7.73 -7.60
C TYR A 14 -4.35 -9.21 -7.68
N GLU A 15 -4.41 -9.72 -8.90
CA GLU A 15 -4.70 -11.13 -9.17
C GLU A 15 -3.69 -11.69 -10.17
N GLY A 16 -3.50 -13.00 -10.14
CA GLY A 16 -2.58 -13.69 -11.06
C GLY A 16 -1.10 -13.47 -10.72
N LEU A 17 -0.79 -13.22 -9.45
CA LEU A 17 0.59 -13.11 -8.97
C LEU A 17 1.28 -14.47 -9.01
N ASP A 18 2.59 -14.45 -9.21
CA ASP A 18 3.44 -15.62 -9.08
C ASP A 18 3.61 -15.95 -7.59
N ARG A 19 3.02 -17.07 -7.18
CA ARG A 19 2.96 -17.54 -5.78
C ARG A 19 4.33 -17.81 -5.16
N ASN A 20 5.35 -18.00 -5.98
CA ASN A 20 6.71 -18.33 -5.52
C ASN A 20 7.66 -17.13 -5.60
N ALA A 21 7.17 -15.97 -6.03
CA ALA A 21 7.98 -14.77 -6.15
C ALA A 21 7.89 -13.89 -4.90
N GLU A 22 8.97 -13.18 -4.61
CA GLU A 22 8.94 -12.08 -3.64
C GLU A 22 8.51 -10.79 -4.32
N TYR A 23 7.78 -9.97 -3.58
CA TYR A 23 7.29 -8.69 -4.06
C TYR A 23 7.68 -7.58 -3.09
N LYS A 24 7.96 -6.41 -3.65
CA LYS A 24 7.96 -5.15 -2.90
C LYS A 24 6.93 -4.21 -3.49
N ILE A 25 6.42 -3.32 -2.66
CA ILE A 25 5.63 -2.18 -3.12
C ILE A 25 6.46 -0.91 -3.04
N LYS A 26 6.32 -0.07 -4.05
CA LYS A 26 6.73 1.32 -4.00
C LYS A 26 5.47 2.17 -4.03
N LEU A 27 5.40 3.21 -3.22
CA LEU A 27 4.19 4.01 -3.07
C LEU A 27 4.51 5.50 -2.98
N VAL A 28 3.62 6.32 -3.52
CA VAL A 28 3.62 7.79 -3.37
C VAL A 28 2.31 8.17 -2.71
N GLU A 29 2.34 8.30 -1.39
CA GLU A 29 1.21 8.73 -0.59
C GLU A 29 1.21 10.25 -0.44
N PHE A 30 0.04 10.84 -0.62
CA PHE A 30 -0.13 12.28 -0.52
C PHE A 30 -1.31 12.59 0.40
N GLY A 31 -1.27 13.76 1.01
CA GLY A 31 -2.43 14.29 1.70
C GLY A 31 -2.30 15.80 1.81
N ARG A 32 -3.09 16.53 1.01
CA ARG A 32 -3.19 18.00 1.15
C ARG A 32 -3.55 18.44 2.57
N PHE A 33 -4.23 17.57 3.32
CA PHE A 33 -4.66 17.81 4.70
C PHE A 33 -3.77 17.15 5.75
N GLY A 34 -2.68 16.48 5.34
CA GLY A 34 -1.76 15.79 6.26
C GLY A 34 -2.43 14.69 7.08
N SER A 35 -3.26 13.86 6.43
CA SER A 35 -3.95 12.72 7.06
C SER A 35 -2.96 11.70 7.59
N THR A 36 -3.36 10.99 8.63
CA THR A 36 -2.68 9.80 9.13
C THR A 36 -3.36 8.56 8.56
N ILE A 37 -2.58 7.71 7.87
CA ILE A 37 -3.08 6.51 7.22
C ILE A 37 -2.24 5.30 7.63
N ASP A 38 -2.86 4.12 7.62
CA ASP A 38 -2.17 2.83 7.72
C ASP A 38 -2.28 2.07 6.40
N LEU A 39 -1.46 1.03 6.24
CA LEU A 39 -1.51 0.14 5.10
C LEU A 39 -1.40 -1.31 5.55
N THR A 40 -2.36 -2.12 5.15
CA THR A 40 -2.37 -3.56 5.36
C THR A 40 -2.41 -4.33 4.04
N ALA A 41 -1.83 -5.52 4.04
CA ALA A 41 -1.99 -6.53 3.02
C ALA A 41 -2.89 -7.67 3.54
N ASP A 42 -3.89 -8.05 2.75
CA ASP A 42 -4.89 -9.09 3.04
C ASP A 42 -5.57 -8.95 4.41
N ASP A 43 -5.81 -7.70 4.85
CA ASP A 43 -6.38 -7.37 6.17
C ASP A 43 -5.62 -7.97 7.37
N LYS A 44 -4.43 -8.53 7.15
CA LYS A 44 -3.70 -9.36 8.12
C LYS A 44 -2.30 -8.86 8.37
N PHE A 45 -1.60 -8.42 7.33
CA PHE A 45 -0.19 -8.05 7.39
C PHE A 45 -0.05 -6.54 7.39
N LEU A 46 0.44 -5.97 8.50
CA LEU A 46 0.71 -4.54 8.58
C LEU A 46 1.96 -4.20 7.77
N ILE A 47 1.81 -3.38 6.74
CA ILE A 47 2.93 -2.90 5.92
C ILE A 47 3.56 -1.66 6.55
N HIS A 48 2.73 -0.71 6.95
CA HIS A 48 3.11 0.32 7.92
C HIS A 48 1.91 0.69 8.79
N GLY A 49 2.20 1.04 10.04
CA GLY A 49 1.22 1.57 10.98
C GLY A 49 0.76 2.98 10.64
N PRO A 50 0.03 3.62 11.56
CA PRO A 50 -0.41 5.01 11.40
C PRO A 50 0.78 5.93 11.08
N ARG A 51 0.78 6.46 9.85
CA ARG A 51 1.81 7.35 9.33
C ARG A 51 1.16 8.61 8.80
N ARG A 52 1.64 9.77 9.23
CA ARG A 52 1.18 11.05 8.70
C ARG A 52 1.79 11.27 7.31
N THR A 53 0.97 11.67 6.34
CA THR A 53 1.48 12.06 5.02
C THR A 53 2.21 13.40 5.14
N GLU A 54 3.51 13.42 4.80
CA GLU A 54 4.36 14.60 4.92
C GLU A 54 4.63 15.24 3.55
N VAL A 55 5.05 16.50 3.60
CA VAL A 55 5.59 17.22 2.45
C VAL A 55 7.05 17.61 2.72
N PRO A 56 7.94 17.53 1.72
CA PRO A 56 7.64 17.13 0.34
C PRO A 56 7.36 15.62 0.18
N ILE A 57 6.80 15.26 -0.97
CA ILE A 57 6.32 13.90 -1.24
C ILE A 57 7.45 13.11 -1.88
N TRP A 58 7.69 11.89 -1.40
CA TRP A 58 8.71 10.99 -1.92
C TRP A 58 8.17 9.57 -2.03
N PRO A 59 8.65 8.78 -3.01
CA PRO A 59 8.36 7.36 -3.04
C PRO A 59 8.97 6.64 -1.83
N ILE A 60 8.21 5.75 -1.21
CA ILE A 60 8.67 4.88 -0.14
C ILE A 60 8.50 3.43 -0.60
N GLU A 61 9.43 2.56 -0.21
CA GLU A 61 9.38 1.14 -0.52
C GLU A 61 9.13 0.31 0.74
N TYR A 62 8.29 -0.72 0.59
CA TYR A 62 8.04 -1.71 1.62
C TYR A 62 8.08 -3.11 1.03
N GLU A 63 8.56 -4.06 1.83
CA GLU A 63 8.48 -5.47 1.50
C GLU A 63 7.06 -6.01 1.70
N ILE A 64 6.61 -6.85 0.78
CA ILE A 64 5.36 -7.60 0.96
C ILE A 64 5.71 -8.97 1.56
N PRO A 65 5.12 -9.34 2.70
CA PRO A 65 5.30 -10.69 3.24
C PRO A 65 4.88 -11.73 2.21
N PRO A 66 5.69 -12.78 1.92
CA PRO A 66 5.35 -13.81 0.93
C PRO A 66 3.99 -14.48 1.18
N ALA A 67 3.60 -14.61 2.46
CA ALA A 67 2.31 -15.17 2.87
C ALA A 67 1.10 -14.30 2.46
N ALA A 68 1.30 -13.04 2.07
CA ALA A 68 0.26 -12.17 1.54
C ALA A 68 0.08 -12.31 0.01
N THR A 69 0.88 -13.17 -0.64
CA THR A 69 0.83 -13.41 -2.09
C THR A 69 0.81 -14.89 -2.44
N GLU A 70 0.80 -15.78 -1.46
CA GLU A 70 0.94 -17.24 -1.64
C GLU A 70 -0.24 -17.87 -2.38
N ASP A 71 -1.41 -17.24 -2.37
CA ASP A 71 -2.61 -17.69 -3.10
C ASP A 71 -2.66 -17.13 -4.54
N GLY A 72 -1.72 -16.24 -4.90
CA GLY A 72 -1.64 -15.55 -6.19
C GLY A 72 -2.51 -14.30 -6.25
N ARG A 73 -2.98 -13.80 -5.11
CA ARG A 73 -3.75 -12.57 -4.95
C ARG A 73 -3.08 -11.69 -3.91
N LEU A 74 -3.38 -10.41 -3.95
CA LEU A 74 -2.97 -9.44 -2.93
C LEU A 74 -4.03 -8.36 -2.84
N GLU A 75 -4.56 -8.12 -1.65
CA GLU A 75 -5.37 -6.94 -1.36
C GLU A 75 -4.56 -5.95 -0.52
N LEU A 76 -4.27 -4.78 -1.09
CA LEU A 76 -3.73 -3.64 -0.34
C LEU A 76 -4.85 -2.74 0.11
N LYS A 77 -4.88 -2.43 1.40
CA LYS A 77 -5.90 -1.59 2.00
C LYS A 77 -5.27 -0.48 2.83
N TRP A 78 -5.57 0.75 2.42
CA TRP A 78 -5.25 1.94 3.19
C TRP A 78 -6.45 2.37 4.04
N GLY A 79 -6.26 2.41 5.35
CA GLY A 79 -7.22 2.95 6.30
C GLY A 79 -6.92 4.39 6.67
N LEU A 80 -7.98 5.19 6.86
CA LEU A 80 -7.85 6.51 7.47
C LEU A 80 -7.83 6.35 8.98
N VAL A 81 -6.74 6.75 9.62
CA VAL A 81 -6.61 6.78 11.09
C VAL A 81 -7.04 8.12 11.64
N GLU A 82 -6.57 9.21 11.03
CA GLU A 82 -6.88 10.59 11.43
C GLU A 82 -6.87 11.53 10.23
N GLY A 83 -7.71 12.57 10.26
CA GLY A 83 -7.75 13.61 9.23
C GLY A 83 -8.83 13.37 8.19
N ARG A 84 -8.53 13.63 6.90
CA ARG A 84 -9.54 13.63 5.84
C ARG A 84 -9.08 12.87 4.62
N GLY A 85 -9.65 11.68 4.46
CA GLY A 85 -9.50 10.85 3.27
C GLY A 85 -8.09 10.29 3.09
N THR A 86 -7.99 9.33 2.19
CA THR A 86 -6.75 8.68 1.81
C THR A 86 -6.46 9.06 0.36
N GLN A 87 -5.23 9.47 0.05
CA GLN A 87 -4.83 9.78 -1.32
C GLN A 87 -3.51 9.10 -1.64
N VAL A 88 -3.53 8.32 -2.73
CA VAL A 88 -2.34 7.61 -3.22
C VAL A 88 -2.15 8.03 -4.67
N ALA A 89 -1.01 8.65 -4.96
CA ALA A 89 -0.69 9.14 -6.29
C ALA A 89 -0.29 7.99 -7.21
N GLU A 90 0.65 7.16 -6.73
CA GLU A 90 1.30 6.09 -7.48
C GLU A 90 1.52 4.87 -6.58
N VAL A 91 1.32 3.68 -7.14
CA VAL A 91 1.62 2.39 -6.51
C VAL A 91 2.26 1.51 -7.58
N TRP A 92 3.41 0.93 -7.26
CA TRP A 92 4.03 -0.11 -8.07
C TRP A 92 4.14 -1.36 -7.22
N LEU A 93 3.54 -2.45 -7.71
CA LEU A 93 3.84 -3.79 -7.23
C LEU A 93 4.97 -4.35 -8.09
N ILE A 94 6.14 -4.57 -7.47
CA ILE A 94 7.37 -4.94 -8.16
C ILE A 94 7.72 -6.36 -7.75
N LYS A 95 7.65 -7.29 -8.70
CA LYS A 95 8.25 -8.62 -8.54
C LYS A 95 9.76 -8.44 -8.42
N LYS A 96 10.37 -8.93 -7.34
CA LYS A 96 11.83 -8.92 -7.21
C LYS A 96 12.41 -9.85 -8.27
N SER A 97 13.33 -9.35 -9.09
CA SER A 97 14.14 -10.23 -9.91
C SER A 97 15.11 -10.98 -9.00
N SER A 98 15.30 -12.26 -9.27
CA SER A 98 16.39 -13.05 -8.71
C SER A 98 17.69 -12.78 -9.49
N ASP A 99 17.97 -11.51 -9.79
CA ASP A 99 19.24 -11.13 -10.41
C ASP A 99 20.29 -11.05 -9.29
N GLN A 100 21.15 -12.05 -9.28
CA GLN A 100 22.46 -12.07 -8.61
C GLN A 100 23.47 -11.29 -9.46
#